data_AF-A0A7X4EDP4-F1
#
_entry.id   AF-A0A7X4EDP4-F1
#
_cell.length_a   1.000
_cell.length_b   1.000
_cell.length_c   1.000
_cell.angle_alpha   90.00
_cell.angle_beta   90.00
_cell.angle_gamma   90.00
#
_symmetry.space_group_name_H-M   'P 1'
#
loop_
_entity.id
_entity.type
_entity.pdbx_description
1 polymer ?
#
loop_
_entity_poly.entity_id
_entity_poly.type
_entity_poly.pdbx_seq_one_letter_code
_entity_poly.pdbx_strand_id
1 'polypeptide(L)' 'MEIGIVGLPNVGKSTIFNALTSGDAASSTYPFTTIEPNLGVVPVPDSRLDRLTEIFKPKKTTPAF' A
#
# COMPACT_ATOMS: atom_id res chain seq x y z
N MET A 1 5.64 10.59 3.67
CA MET A 1 4.31 11.11 4.02
C MET A 1 3.42 9.89 4.15
N GLU A 2 2.62 9.76 5.21
CA GLU A 2 1.88 8.54 5.52
C GLU A 2 0.37 8.80 5.43
N ILE A 3 -0.40 7.79 5.02
CA ILE A 3 -1.87 7.85 4.92
C ILE A 3 -2.46 6.75 5.81
N GLY A 4 -3.47 7.10 6.62
CA GLY A 4 -4.19 6.17 7.48
C GLY A 4 -5.57 5.79 6.93
N ILE A 5 -5.90 4.49 6.95
CA ILE A 5 -7.25 4.00 6.65
C ILE A 5 -8.07 3.98 7.95
N VAL A 6 -9.09 4.84 8.05
CA VAL A 6 -9.94 4.98 9.24
C VAL A 6 -11.39 4.58 8.96
N GLY A 7 -12.09 4.05 9.96
CA GLY A 7 -13.51 3.65 9.84
C GLY A 7 -14.00 2.73 10.94
N LEU A 8 -15.32 2.56 11.03
CA LEU A 8 -16.01 1.76 12.05
C LEU A 8 -15.54 0.28 12.09
N PRO A 9 -15.72 -0.44 13.21
CA PRO A 9 -15.40 -1.87 13.29
C PRO A 9 -16.06 -2.69 12.16
N ASN A 10 -15.37 -3.72 11.67
CA ASN A 10 -15.87 -4.69 10.67
C ASN A 10 -16.30 -4.14 9.29
N VAL A 11 -15.96 -2.90 8.93
CA VAL A 11 -16.27 -2.32 7.59
C VAL A 11 -15.33 -2.76 6.45
N GLY A 12 -14.51 -3.80 6.66
CA GLY A 12 -13.58 -4.30 5.63
C GLY A 12 -12.27 -3.52 5.49
N LYS A 13 -11.85 -2.75 6.51
CA LYS A 13 -10.58 -1.98 6.48
C LYS A 13 -9.36 -2.86 6.17
N SER A 14 -9.24 -4.01 6.84
CA SER A 14 -8.14 -4.95 6.62
C SER A 14 -8.20 -5.57 5.21
N THR A 15 -9.40 -5.75 4.66
CA THR A 15 -9.59 -6.26 3.29
C THR A 15 -9.05 -5.28 2.25
N ILE A 16 -9.36 -3.99 2.37
CA ILE A 16 -8.84 -2.95 1.47
C ILE A 16 -7.32 -2.80 1.63
N PHE A 17 -6.84 -2.82 2.87
CA PHE A 17 -5.40 -2.75 3.13
C PHE A 17 -4.64 -3.91 2.47
N ASN A 18 -5.14 -5.14 2.58
CA ASN A 18 -4.53 -6.31 1.96
C ASN A 18 -4.58 -6.24 0.43
N ALA A 19 -5.70 -5.78 -0.13
CA ALA A 19 -5.86 -5.63 -1.57
C ALA A 19 -4.87 -4.59 -2.16
N LEU A 20 -4.60 -3.51 -1.43
CA LEU A 20 -3.67 -2.47 -1.87
C LEU A 20 -2.20 -2.86 -1.69
N THR A 21 -1.87 -3.57 -0.62
CA THR A 21 -0.47 -3.84 -0.24
C THR A 21 0.05 -5.21 -0.68
N SER A 22 -0.81 -6.05 -1.31
CA SER A 22 -0.47 -7.40 -1.78
C SER A 22 0.14 -8.31 -0.69
N GLY A 23 -0.16 -8.04 0.60
CA GLY A 23 0.40 -8.74 1.76
C GLY A 23 -0.65 -9.07 2.81
N ASP A 24 -0.45 -10.20 3.50
CA ASP A 24 -1.28 -10.71 4.60
C ASP A 24 -1.21 -9.76 5.81
N ALA A 25 -2.10 -8.77 5.92
CA ALA A 25 -2.25 -8.10 7.21
C ALA A 25 -2.76 -9.12 8.23
N ALA A 26 -1.93 -9.39 9.23
CA ALA A 26 -2.31 -10.15 10.40
C ALA A 26 -3.44 -9.40 11.11
N SER A 27 -4.67 -9.90 10.96
CA SER A 27 -5.83 -9.44 11.71
C SER A 27 -5.73 -9.96 13.14
N SER A 28 -5.00 -9.27 14.02
CA SER A 28 -5.01 -9.62 15.45
C SER A 28 -6.23 -8.99 16.15
N THR A 29 -7.03 -9.84 16.77
CA THR A 29 -8.23 -9.50 17.54
C THR A 29 -7.88 -9.25 19.02
N TYR A 30 -7.11 -8.22 19.37
CA TYR A 30 -6.88 -7.91 20.80
C TYR A 30 -6.95 -6.40 21.11
N PRO A 31 -7.87 -5.94 22.00
CA PRO A 31 -8.19 -4.52 22.15
C PRO A 31 -7.23 -3.69 23.04
N PHE A 32 -6.12 -4.26 23.54
CA PHE A 32 -5.31 -3.63 24.60
C PHE A 32 -3.79 -3.78 24.47
N THR A 33 -3.29 -4.26 23.33
CA THR A 33 -1.84 -4.28 23.05
C THR A 33 -1.50 -3.13 22.12
N THR A 34 -0.32 -2.53 22.22
CA THR A 34 0.17 -1.55 21.25
C THR A 34 0.21 -2.21 19.87
N ILE A 35 -0.87 -2.06 19.09
CA ILE A 35 -0.98 -2.63 17.75
C ILE A 35 -0.04 -1.79 16.89
N GLU A 36 1.11 -2.34 16.50
CA GLU A 36 1.90 -1.73 15.43
C GLU A 36 0.97 -1.58 14.22
N PRO A 37 0.80 -0.35 13.69
CA PRO A 37 -0.09 -0.15 12.56
C PRO A 37 0.42 -0.99 11.39
N ASN A 38 -0.50 -1.65 10.66
CA ASN A 38 -0.12 -2.32 9.44
C ASN A 38 0.46 -1.28 8.47
N LEU A 39 1.77 -1.33 8.25
CA LEU A 39 2.47 -0.45 7.32
C LEU A 39 2.63 -1.17 5.99
N GLY A 40 2.18 -0.52 4.92
CA GLY A 40 2.32 -1.04 3.57
C GLY A 40 2.68 0.08 2.61
N VAL A 41 3.44 -0.27 1.58
CA VAL A 41 3.94 0.66 0.57
C VAL A 41 3.44 0.17 -0.78
N VAL A 42 2.83 1.07 -1.56
CA VAL A 42 2.19 0.74 -2.83
C VAL A 42 2.76 1.66 -3.90
N PRO A 43 3.23 1.13 -5.05
CA PRO A 43 3.73 1.97 -6.12
C PRO A 43 2.61 2.88 -6.65
N VAL A 44 2.94 4.15 -6.86
CA VAL A 44 2.03 5.13 -7.45
C VAL A 44 1.96 4.88 -8.95
N PRO A 45 0.78 4.56 -9.52
CA PRO A 45 0.63 4.37 -10.97
C PRO A 45 0.84 5.71 -11.70
N ASP A 46 1.79 5.76 -12.62
CA ASP A 46 2.09 6.96 -13.41
C ASP A 46 2.39 6.60 -14.88
N SER A 47 1.42 6.86 -15.76
CA SER A 47 1.54 6.58 -17.19
C SER A 47 2.64 7.41 -17.88
N ARG A 48 3.06 8.53 -17.29
CA ARG A 48 4.16 9.35 -17.82
C ARG A 48 5.49 8.64 -17.62
N LEU A 49 5.65 7.94 -16.49
CA LEU A 49 6.83 7.15 -16.21
C LEU A 49 6.96 6.01 -17.23
N ASP A 50 5.86 5.32 -17.51
CA ASP A 50 5.82 4.24 -18.52
C ASP A 50 6.25 4.76 -19.90
N ARG A 51 5.74 5.93 -20.30
CA ARG A 51 6.11 6.55 -21.57
C ARG A 51 7.59 6.93 -21.64
N LEU A 52 8.16 7.45 -20.56
CA LEU A 52 9.59 7.77 -20.50
C LEU A 52 10.45 6.50 -20.57
N THR A 53 10.03 5.43 -19.91
CA THR A 53 10.71 4.13 -19.97
C THR A 53 10.73 3.57 -21.39
N GLU A 54 9.64 3.71 -22.15
CA GLU A 54 9.57 3.29 -23.55
C GLU A 54 10.52 4.07 -24.46
N ILE A 55 10.60 5.40 -24.26
CA ILE A 55 11.44 6.31 -25.07
C ILE A 55 12.93 6.08 -24.78
N PHE A 56 13.32 6.04 -23.51
CA PHE A 56 14.73 6.05 -23.10
C PHE A 56 15.33 4.66 -22.85
N LYS A 57 14.49 3.61 -22.74
CA LYS A 57 14.89 2.21 -22.48
C LYS A 57 15.96 2.08 -21.37
N PRO A 58 15.72 2.64 -20.17
CA PRO A 58 16.67 2.58 -19.07
C PRO A 58 16.86 1.13 -18.59
N LYS A 59 18.00 0.82 -17.97
CA LYS A 59 18.25 -0.49 -17.34
C LYS A 59 17.29 -0.81 -16.19
N LYS A 60 16.67 0.22 -15.59
CA LYS A 60 15.74 0.11 -14.46
C LYS A 60 14.73 1.26 -14.50
N THR A 61 13.47 0.93 -14.27
CA THR A 61 12.39 1.89 -13.99
C THR A 61 12.06 1.82 -12.51
N THR A 62 12.06 2.94 -11.80
CA THR A 62 11.74 3.00 -10.36
C THR A 62 10.54 3.91 -10.16
N PRO A 63 9.37 3.38 -9.76
CA PRO A 63 8.19 4.19 -9.49
C PRO A 63 8.32 4.93 -8.15
N ALA A 64 7.45 5.94 -7.95
CA ALA A 64 7.26 6.54 -6.64
C ALA A 64 6.42 5.61 -5.76
N PHE A 65 6.61 5.69 -4.45
CA PHE A 65 6.03 4.82 -3.42
C PHE A 65 5.55 5.65 -2.24
#